data_AF-A0A0A6PSA2-F1
#
_entry.id   AF-A0A0A6PSA2-F1
#
_cell.length_a   1.000
_cell.length_b   1.000
_cell.length_c   1.000
_cell.angle_alpha   90.00
_cell.angle_beta   90.00
_cell.angle_gamma   90.00
#
_symmetry.space_group_name_H-M   'P 1'
#
loop_
_entity.id
_entity.type
_entity.pdbx_description
1 polymer ?
#
loop_
_entity_poly.entity_id
_entity_poly.type
_entity_poly.pdbx_seq_one_letter_code
_entity_poly.pdbx_strand_id
1 'polypeptide(L)'
;MIYESLEKKINKLDNDIEALRRAKHYLSNKDEINEIMDNLNKERQVHADEIYLVDSMAYTECIDYIRNIMNKELGRDEQTDLLEYIKEIHGRKCPNVSKKSYGLNAWLKHLDVECEWIQYDDKEWAGLIITGIIPRVQ
;
A
#
# COMPACT_ATOMS: atom_id res chain seq x y z
N MET A 1 11.66 -7.44 -3.33
CA MET A 1 10.64 -7.08 -4.35
C MET A 1 11.19 -6.01 -5.28
N ILE A 2 10.66 -5.91 -6.50
CA ILE A 2 11.27 -5.09 -7.57
C ILE A 2 11.26 -3.58 -7.30
N TYR A 3 10.26 -3.05 -6.58
CA TYR A 3 10.14 -1.61 -6.29
C TYR A 3 10.56 -1.21 -4.87
N GLU A 4 11.17 -2.11 -4.10
CA GLU A 4 11.56 -1.82 -2.72
C GLU A 4 12.56 -0.66 -2.60
N SER A 5 13.44 -0.49 -3.60
CA SER A 5 14.39 0.63 -3.62
C SER A 5 13.69 1.98 -3.81
N LEU A 6 12.65 2.03 -4.66
CA LEU A 6 11.82 3.22 -4.87
C LEU A 6 10.97 3.52 -3.64
N GLU A 7 10.37 2.51 -2.99
CA GLU A 7 9.66 2.70 -1.71
C GLU A 7 10.58 3.34 -0.66
N LYS A 8 11.84 2.88 -0.54
CA LYS A 8 12.81 3.47 0.40
C LYS A 8 13.14 4.93 0.07
N LYS A 9 13.29 5.26 -1.22
CA LYS A 9 13.52 6.64 -1.66
C LYS A 9 12.34 7.54 -1.33
N ILE A 10 11.12 7.11 -1.63
CA ILE A 10 9.89 7.85 -1.31
C ILE A 10 9.78 8.09 0.19
N ASN A 11 9.98 7.05 1.00
CA ASN A 11 9.94 7.18 2.46
C ASN A 11 10.99 8.18 2.98
N LYS A 12 12.18 8.23 2.38
CA LYS A 12 13.20 9.22 2.73
C LYS A 12 12.73 10.63 2.39
N LEU A 13 12.24 10.84 1.17
CA LEU A 13 11.70 12.13 0.72
C LEU A 13 10.55 12.61 1.61
N ASP A 14 9.62 11.72 1.98
CA ASP A 14 8.52 12.02 2.91
C ASP A 14 9.05 12.52 4.26
N ASN A 15 10.05 11.84 4.84
CA ASN A 15 10.67 12.25 6.10
C ASN A 15 11.37 13.62 5.99
N ASP A 16 12.08 13.86 4.88
CA ASP A 16 12.79 15.12 4.63
C ASP A 16 11.79 16.29 4.48
N ILE A 17 10.69 16.08 3.74
CA ILE A 17 9.60 17.05 3.60
C ILE A 17 8.93 17.33 4.96
N GLU A 18 8.67 16.31 5.77
CA GLU A 18 8.11 16.49 7.12
C GLU A 18 9.07 17.22 8.07
N ALA A 19 10.38 16.99 7.95
CA ALA A 19 11.39 17.72 8.71
C ALA A 19 11.42 19.21 8.30
N LEU A 20 11.38 19.50 7.00
CA LEU A 20 11.32 20.87 6.48
C LEU A 20 10.03 21.59 6.90
N ARG A 21 8.87 20.92 6.85
CA ARG A 21 7.60 21.47 7.37
C ARG A 21 7.73 21.88 8.83
N ARG A 22 8.35 21.05 9.67
CA ARG A 22 8.60 21.38 11.08
C ARG A 22 9.56 22.55 11.24
N ALA A 23 10.68 22.55 10.50
CA ALA A 23 11.67 23.62 10.55
C ALA A 23 11.09 24.99 10.11
N LYS A 24 10.21 25.00 9.10
CA LYS A 24 9.52 26.21 8.60
C LYS A 24 8.81 27.02 9.70
N HIS A 25 8.37 26.38 10.77
CA HIS A 25 7.74 27.07 11.90
C HIS A 25 8.72 27.91 12.73
N TYR A 26 10.00 27.58 12.71
CA TYR A 26 11.04 28.21 13.53
C TYR A 26 11.99 29.11 12.75
N LEU A 27 12.03 28.97 11.42
CA LEU A 27 12.95 29.68 10.54
C LEU A 27 12.27 30.85 9.80
N SER A 28 13.06 31.87 9.47
CA SER A 28 12.59 33.07 8.77
C SER A 28 12.56 32.92 7.24
N ASN A 29 13.39 32.03 6.67
CA ASN A 29 13.50 31.77 5.23
C ASN A 29 12.38 30.86 4.68
N LYS A 30 11.12 31.22 4.96
CA LYS A 30 9.95 30.38 4.63
C LYS A 30 9.77 30.11 3.14
N ASP A 31 10.16 31.04 2.27
CA ASP A 31 9.99 30.91 0.82
C ASP A 31 10.97 29.89 0.23
N GLU A 32 12.24 29.98 0.63
CA GLU A 32 13.27 29.00 0.25
C GLU A 32 12.92 27.58 0.74
N ILE A 33 12.41 27.45 1.97
CA ILE A 33 11.95 26.15 2.49
C ILE A 33 10.80 25.59 1.64
N ASN A 34 9.87 26.43 1.16
CA ASN A 34 8.78 25.97 0.30
C ASN A 34 9.30 25.52 -1.06
N GLU A 35 10.22 26.28 -1.66
CA GLU A 35 10.80 25.91 -2.95
C GLU A 35 11.52 24.56 -2.88
N ILE A 36 12.31 24.31 -1.83
CA ILE A 36 12.96 23.02 -1.61
C ILE A 36 11.93 21.91 -1.43
N MET A 37 10.91 22.12 -0.59
CA MET A 37 9.83 21.14 -0.39
C MET A 37 9.09 20.82 -1.70
N ASP A 38 8.84 21.81 -2.55
CA ASP A 38 8.17 21.62 -3.83
C ASP A 38 9.02 20.79 -4.79
N ASN A 39 10.32 21.00 -4.81
CA ASN A 39 11.25 20.18 -5.60
C ASN A 39 11.31 18.73 -5.10
N LEU A 40 11.38 18.52 -3.78
CA LEU A 40 11.33 17.17 -3.20
C LEU A 40 9.99 16.48 -3.46
N ASN A 41 8.87 17.21 -3.42
CA ASN A 41 7.55 16.66 -3.75
C ASN A 41 7.46 16.22 -5.22
N LYS A 42 8.04 17.00 -6.15
CA LYS A 42 8.09 16.61 -7.57
C LYS A 42 8.91 15.34 -7.77
N GLU A 43 10.09 15.24 -7.16
CA GLU A 43 10.91 14.03 -7.21
C GLU A 43 10.19 12.81 -6.62
N ARG A 44 9.56 13.00 -5.44
CA ARG A 44 8.73 11.99 -4.80
C ARG A 44 7.61 11.50 -5.73
N GLN A 45 6.95 12.41 -6.44
CA GLN A 45 5.86 12.06 -7.35
C GLN A 45 6.35 11.23 -8.54
N VAL A 46 7.50 11.57 -9.13
CA VAL A 46 8.11 10.78 -10.22
C VAL A 46 8.33 9.33 -9.79
N HIS A 47 8.87 9.11 -8.59
CA HIS A 47 9.07 7.75 -8.06
C HIS A 47 7.74 7.04 -7.75
N ALA A 48 6.73 7.76 -7.26
CA ALA A 48 5.42 7.18 -7.01
C ALA A 48 4.73 6.76 -8.32
N ASP A 49 4.78 7.59 -9.35
CA ASP A 49 4.20 7.31 -10.66
C ASP A 49 4.82 6.06 -11.30
N GLU A 50 6.14 5.88 -11.16
CA GLU A 50 6.85 4.68 -11.63
C GLU A 50 6.33 3.40 -10.97
N ILE A 51 6.08 3.44 -9.65
CA ILE A 51 5.52 2.31 -8.91
C ILE A 51 4.08 2.02 -9.35
N TYR A 52 3.28 3.07 -9.53
CA TYR A 52 1.85 2.93 -9.81
C TYR A 52 1.53 2.69 -11.30
N LEU A 53 2.50 2.85 -12.19
CA LEU A 53 2.33 2.58 -13.62
C LEU A 53 1.85 1.15 -13.92
N VAL A 54 2.29 0.18 -13.11
CA VAL A 54 1.97 -1.23 -13.30
C VAL A 54 0.78 -1.71 -12.47
N ASP A 55 0.15 -0.83 -11.68
CA ASP A 55 -0.90 -1.23 -10.75
C ASP A 55 -2.13 -1.78 -11.43
N SER A 56 -2.48 -1.30 -12.63
CA SER A 56 -3.65 -1.82 -13.34
C SER A 56 -3.46 -3.29 -13.76
N MET A 57 -2.24 -3.67 -14.16
CA MET A 57 -1.93 -5.05 -14.52
C MET A 57 -1.89 -5.94 -13.28
N ALA A 58 -1.15 -5.50 -12.26
CA ALA A 58 -1.06 -6.17 -10.97
C ALA A 58 -2.43 -6.39 -10.31
N TYR A 59 -3.30 -5.37 -10.37
CA TYR A 59 -4.68 -5.44 -9.90
C TYR A 59 -5.47 -6.53 -10.61
N THR A 60 -5.43 -6.57 -11.94
CA THR A 60 -6.19 -7.57 -12.72
C THR A 60 -5.78 -8.99 -12.34
N GLU A 61 -4.48 -9.24 -12.24
CA GLU A 61 -3.95 -10.54 -11.83
C GLU A 61 -4.33 -10.89 -10.39
N CYS A 62 -4.21 -9.95 -9.45
CA CYS A 62 -4.63 -10.15 -8.06
C CYS A 62 -6.12 -10.49 -7.95
N ILE A 63 -6.98 -9.79 -8.69
CA ILE A 63 -8.42 -10.02 -8.67
C ILE A 63 -8.77 -11.39 -9.24
N ASP A 64 -8.09 -11.85 -10.30
CA ASP A 64 -8.31 -13.19 -10.85
C ASP A 64 -7.91 -14.29 -9.86
N TYR A 65 -6.81 -14.11 -9.13
CA TYR A 65 -6.45 -15.01 -8.03
C TYR A 65 -7.51 -15.00 -6.91
N ILE A 66 -7.91 -13.80 -6.45
CA ILE A 66 -8.90 -13.63 -5.38
C ILE A 66 -10.24 -14.30 -5.73
N ARG A 67 -10.68 -14.23 -6.99
CA ARG A 67 -11.90 -14.91 -7.46
C ARG A 67 -11.89 -16.42 -7.20
N ASN A 68 -10.72 -17.07 -7.26
CA ASN A 68 -10.60 -18.52 -7.03
C ASN A 68 -10.69 -18.92 -5.54
N ILE A 69 -10.56 -17.95 -4.64
CA ILE A 69 -10.60 -18.16 -3.18
C ILE A 69 -11.80 -17.46 -2.51
N MET A 70 -12.70 -16.84 -3.29
CA MET A 70 -13.93 -16.24 -2.75
C MET A 70 -14.77 -17.26 -2.00
N ASN A 71 -15.45 -16.80 -0.95
CA ASN A 71 -16.33 -17.58 -0.07
C ASN A 71 -15.63 -18.77 0.62
N LYS A 72 -14.31 -18.84 0.58
CA LYS A 72 -13.52 -19.76 1.40
C LYS A 72 -13.06 -19.04 2.66
N GLU A 73 -13.08 -19.75 3.78
CA GLU A 73 -12.42 -19.28 5.00
C GLU A 73 -10.92 -19.49 4.87
N LEU A 74 -10.16 -18.42 4.98
CA LEU A 74 -8.70 -18.42 4.98
C LEU A 74 -8.21 -18.40 6.42
N GLY A 75 -7.38 -19.38 6.76
CA GLY A 75 -6.64 -19.43 8.01
C GLY A 75 -5.37 -18.57 7.95
N ARG A 76 -4.51 -18.73 8.95
CA ARG A 76 -3.27 -17.96 9.07
C ARG A 76 -2.34 -18.12 7.88
N ASP A 77 -2.15 -19.35 7.44
CA ASP A 77 -1.19 -19.66 6.38
C ASP A 77 -1.71 -19.16 5.03
N GLU A 78 -2.99 -19.40 4.72
CA GLU A 78 -3.59 -18.91 3.48
C GLU A 78 -3.67 -17.37 3.42
N GLN A 79 -3.92 -16.72 4.56
CA GLN A 79 -3.87 -15.25 4.64
C GLN A 79 -2.45 -14.71 4.43
N THR A 80 -1.43 -15.41 4.94
CA THR A 80 -0.03 -15.04 4.76
C THR A 80 0.38 -15.22 3.30
N ASP A 81 0.02 -16.34 2.69
CA ASP A 81 0.28 -16.63 1.29
C ASP A 81 -0.40 -15.62 0.37
N LEU A 82 -1.67 -15.27 0.63
CA LEU A 82 -2.37 -14.23 -0.12
C LEU A 82 -1.68 -12.87 0.00
N LEU A 83 -1.22 -12.50 1.20
CA LEU A 83 -0.52 -11.24 1.41
C LEU A 83 0.80 -11.19 0.63
N GLU A 84 1.62 -12.23 0.71
CA GLU A 84 2.89 -12.28 -0.01
C GLU A 84 2.67 -12.31 -1.53
N TYR A 85 1.67 -13.07 -2.01
CA TYR A 85 1.29 -13.05 -3.42
C TYR A 85 0.95 -11.64 -3.92
N ILE A 86 0.08 -10.91 -3.21
CA ILE A 86 -0.29 -9.53 -3.59
C ILE A 86 0.94 -8.61 -3.63
N LYS A 87 1.82 -8.70 -2.62
CA LYS A 87 3.05 -7.89 -2.56
C LYS A 87 4.01 -8.21 -3.70
N GLU A 88 4.16 -9.49 -4.06
CA GLU A 88 5.02 -9.92 -5.16
C GLU A 88 4.52 -9.38 -6.50
N ILE A 89 3.22 -9.50 -6.76
CA ILE A 89 2.59 -9.02 -8.01
C ILE A 89 2.67 -7.49 -8.14
N HIS A 90 2.42 -6.73 -7.07
CA HIS A 90 2.61 -5.28 -7.07
C HIS A 90 4.09 -4.85 -6.93
N GLY A 91 4.99 -5.79 -6.62
CA GLY A 91 6.42 -5.53 -6.46
C GLY A 91 6.80 -4.64 -5.27
N ARG A 92 5.93 -4.48 -4.26
CA ARG A 92 6.12 -3.52 -3.16
C ARG A 92 5.49 -3.98 -1.84
N LYS A 93 5.93 -3.40 -0.71
CA LYS A 93 5.45 -3.78 0.64
C LYS A 93 4.09 -3.22 0.97
N CYS A 94 3.84 -1.96 0.60
CA CYS A 94 2.65 -1.23 1.00
C CYS A 94 1.76 -0.90 -0.20
N PRO A 95 0.42 -0.97 -0.07
CA PRO A 95 -0.48 -0.49 -1.12
C PRO A 95 -0.28 1.00 -1.41
N ASN A 96 -0.06 1.80 -0.35
CA ASN A 96 0.31 3.21 -0.45
C ASN A 96 1.72 3.41 0.10
N VAL A 97 2.64 3.82 -0.75
CA VAL A 97 4.08 3.93 -0.45
C VAL A 97 4.43 5.00 0.58
N SER A 98 3.50 5.91 0.88
CA SER A 98 3.64 6.93 1.92
C SER A 98 2.86 6.60 3.20
N LYS A 99 2.20 5.45 3.26
CA LYS A 99 1.53 4.96 4.48
C LYS A 99 2.28 3.76 5.03
N LYS A 100 2.38 3.68 6.37
CA LYS A 100 3.02 2.57 7.09
C LYS A 100 2.09 1.36 7.28
N SER A 101 1.07 1.20 6.43
CA SER A 101 0.12 0.09 6.52
C SER A 101 0.44 -0.94 5.44
N TYR A 102 0.87 -2.13 5.86
CA TYR A 102 1.40 -3.19 4.97
C TYR A 102 0.72 -4.56 5.19
N GLY A 103 -0.29 -4.62 6.04
CA GLY A 103 -1.01 -5.87 6.33
C GLY A 103 -2.06 -6.21 5.26
N LEU A 104 -2.55 -7.45 5.29
CA LEU A 104 -3.53 -7.96 4.34
C LEU A 104 -4.79 -7.08 4.23
N ASN A 105 -5.35 -6.64 5.35
CA ASN A 105 -6.52 -5.75 5.35
C ASN A 105 -6.27 -4.43 4.58
N ALA A 106 -5.05 -3.89 4.63
CA ALA A 106 -4.71 -2.68 3.89
C ALA A 106 -4.68 -2.93 2.38
N TRP A 107 -4.12 -4.06 1.98
CA TRP A 107 -4.09 -4.52 0.59
C TRP A 107 -5.48 -4.84 0.06
N LEU A 108 -6.30 -5.59 0.79
CA LEU A 108 -7.67 -5.91 0.37
C LEU A 108 -8.52 -4.65 0.17
N LYS A 109 -8.43 -3.68 1.08
CA LYS A 109 -9.07 -2.37 0.89
C LYS A 109 -8.53 -1.62 -0.33
N HIS A 110 -7.22 -1.67 -0.55
CA HIS A 110 -6.62 -1.05 -1.74
C HIS A 110 -7.00 -1.76 -3.04
N LEU A 111 -7.39 -3.03 -2.99
CA LEU A 111 -7.88 -3.81 -4.13
C LEU A 111 -9.40 -3.76 -4.24
N ASP A 112 -10.09 -2.94 -3.43
CA ASP A 112 -11.55 -2.84 -3.41
C ASP A 112 -12.24 -4.20 -3.17
N VAL A 113 -11.64 -5.03 -2.30
CA VAL A 113 -12.15 -6.34 -1.92
C VAL A 113 -12.96 -6.25 -0.63
N GLU A 114 -14.15 -6.83 -0.65
CA GLU A 114 -15.03 -6.97 0.51
C GLU A 114 -14.70 -8.26 1.26
N CYS A 115 -14.61 -8.16 2.59
CA CYS A 115 -14.28 -9.31 3.42
C CYS A 115 -14.90 -9.23 4.81
N GLU A 116 -15.10 -10.40 5.40
CA GLU A 116 -15.55 -10.59 6.76
C GLU A 116 -14.43 -11.24 7.58
N TRP A 117 -14.19 -10.69 8.77
CA TRP A 117 -13.23 -11.22 9.73
C TRP A 117 -13.97 -11.96 10.83
N ILE A 118 -13.64 -13.23 11.02
CA ILE A 118 -14.26 -14.09 12.02
C ILE A 118 -13.31 -14.23 13.20
N GLN A 119 -13.71 -13.73 14.36
CA GLN A 119 -12.98 -13.93 15.60
C GLN A 119 -13.40 -15.24 16.25
N TYR A 120 -12.43 -15.96 16.76
CA TYR A 120 -12.62 -17.22 17.46
C TYR A 120 -12.17 -17.05 18.92
N ASP A 121 -13.00 -17.46 19.87
CA ASP A 121 -12.66 -17.37 21.30
C ASP A 121 -11.48 -18.29 21.67
N ASP A 122 -11.25 -19.34 20.88
CA ASP A 122 -10.27 -20.41 21.12
C ASP A 122 -9.06 -20.37 20.18
N LYS A 123 -8.98 -19.40 19.25
CA LYS A 123 -7.84 -19.26 18.33
C LYS A 123 -7.18 -17.89 18.44
N GLU A 124 -5.86 -17.88 18.34
CA GLU A 124 -5.07 -16.63 18.32
C GLU A 124 -5.17 -15.86 16.99
N TRP A 125 -5.74 -16.47 15.95
CA TRP A 125 -5.82 -15.89 14.61
C TRP A 125 -7.25 -15.87 14.10
N ALA A 126 -7.68 -14.73 13.57
CA ALA A 126 -9.00 -14.54 12.99
C ALA A 126 -9.11 -15.24 11.64
N GLY A 127 -10.25 -15.87 11.36
CA GLY A 127 -10.60 -16.32 10.01
C GLY A 127 -10.90 -15.13 9.11
N LEU A 128 -10.68 -15.28 7.81
CA LEU A 128 -11.01 -14.29 6.79
C LEU A 128 -11.85 -14.94 5.70
N ILE A 129 -13.00 -14.33 5.37
CA ILE A 129 -13.81 -14.71 4.21
C ILE A 129 -13.86 -13.54 3.25
N ILE A 130 -13.47 -13.75 2.00
CA ILE A 130 -13.65 -12.76 0.93
C ILE A 130 -15.05 -12.94 0.35
N THR A 131 -15.88 -11.90 0.46
CA THR A 131 -17.32 -11.94 0.12
C THR A 131 -17.65 -11.26 -1.20
N GLY A 132 -16.79 -10.36 -1.68
CA GLY A 132 -17.07 -9.57 -2.88
C GLY A 132 -15.87 -8.77 -3.37
N ILE A 133 -16.04 -8.18 -4.56
CA ILE A 133 -15.10 -7.25 -5.17
C ILE A 133 -15.93 -6.07 -5.68
N ILE A 134 -15.62 -4.86 -5.21
CA ILE A 134 -16.31 -3.64 -5.62
C ILE A 134 -15.80 -3.27 -7.02
N PRO A 135 -16.68 -3.10 -8.03
CA PRO A 135 -16.25 -2.70 -9.35
C PRO A 135 -15.56 -1.34 -9.34
N ARG A 136 -14.34 -1.27 -9.87
CA ARG A 136 -13.72 0.02 -10.21
C ARG A 136 -14.36 0.54 -11.48
N VAL A 137 -14.96 1.73 -11.40
CA VAL A 137 -15.31 2.48 -12.60
C VAL A 137 -13.99 2.90 -13.25
N GLN A 138 -13.68 2.31 -14.41
CA GLN A 138 -12.54 2.71 -15.24
C GLN A 138 -12.83 4.02 -15.97
#